data_AF-A0AAX2RHX5-F1
#
_entry.id   AF-A0AAX2RHX5-F1
#
_cell.length_a   1.000
_cell.length_b   1.000
_cell.length_c   1.000
_cell.angle_alpha   90.00
_cell.angle_beta   90.00
_cell.angle_gamma   90.00
#
_symmetry.space_group_name_H-M   'P 1'
#
loop_
_entity.id
_entity.type
_entity.pdbx_description
1 polymer ?
#
loop_
_entity_poly.entity_id
_entity_poly.type
_entity_poly.pdbx_seq_one_letter_code
_entity_poly.pdbx_strand_id
1 'polypeptide(L)'
;MTHTIQRQLRTLRGTGYRAAIALALFGGIGSTPAFAQETATGAASTSADAALIEKGHQLAIAADCMACHTTLDGGKPFAGGYGIASPMGQIYSSNITPSKTAGIGNYTEVQFARALRGGVRADGARLYPAMPYTSYSGLSDNDVHALYSYFMHAVKPVDEPAPATNLPFPFGMRVAMTGWNMLFLSDKRFEADPAHDAQWNRGAYLTNVLAHCSACHTPRNALMAEDFSRNLGGAQLGAWYAPNITSDPVSGIGAWTDDELVSYLKTGRAPGKNQAAGPMAEAVQNSLQYLSDADLKSIVTYLRSTKPIRDEHESEPAFAHGRAVSSEATLRGTTALNANGTLTTGEALFSGYCASCHQANGNGSPSQAYPSLSNNTATGSLNPSNLIAAILYGVDRDAGGQHVLMPSFGEDSYVQPLKDDQVAAIANYVLAQYGNANVTVTPDDVAVARSGGPVPLLVRARPLMLAAPVVVVLLGVFAFVLRRRRARRTVRSAMTSGEVG
;
A
#
# COMPACT_ATOMS: atom_id res chain seq x y z
N MET A 1 22.20 -47.19 -22.83
CA MET A 1 21.64 -48.41 -22.23
C MET A 1 20.13 -48.24 -22.15
N THR A 2 19.46 -48.97 -23.01
CA THR A 2 18.05 -48.97 -23.39
C THR A 2 17.24 -49.75 -22.35
N HIS A 3 16.04 -49.29 -21.97
CA HIS A 3 14.92 -50.20 -21.69
C HIS A 3 13.56 -49.49 -21.81
N THR A 4 12.92 -49.77 -22.94
CA THR A 4 11.49 -49.72 -23.24
C THR A 4 10.74 -50.81 -22.45
N ILE A 5 9.43 -50.66 -22.18
CA ILE A 5 8.35 -51.61 -22.56
C ILE A 5 6.97 -51.24 -21.94
N GLN A 6 5.96 -51.31 -22.81
CA GLN A 6 4.50 -51.15 -22.64
C GLN A 6 3.80 -52.37 -22.00
N ARG A 7 2.45 -52.25 -21.88
CA ARG A 7 1.36 -53.27 -21.81
C ARG A 7 0.92 -53.68 -20.39
N GLN A 8 -0.38 -53.81 -20.02
CA GLN A 8 -1.58 -54.22 -20.76
C GLN A 8 -2.91 -53.62 -20.21
N LEU A 9 -3.90 -53.57 -21.11
CA LEU A 9 -5.35 -53.47 -20.86
C LEU A 9 -5.93 -54.71 -20.16
N ARG A 10 -6.94 -54.52 -19.30
CA ARG A 10 -8.11 -55.43 -19.21
C ARG A 10 -9.35 -54.70 -18.69
N THR A 11 -10.37 -54.72 -19.54
CA THR A 11 -11.75 -54.29 -19.39
C THR A 11 -12.56 -55.17 -18.42
N LEU A 12 -13.47 -54.57 -17.64
CA LEU A 12 -14.76 -55.15 -17.28
C LEU A 12 -15.84 -54.05 -17.31
N ARG A 13 -16.95 -54.37 -17.97
CA ARG A 13 -18.12 -53.53 -18.31
C ARG A 13 -19.32 -53.97 -17.45
N GLY A 14 -20.26 -53.03 -17.27
CA GLY A 14 -21.67 -53.26 -16.91
C GLY A 14 -21.92 -53.10 -15.41
N THR A 15 -22.91 -52.35 -14.91
CA THR A 15 -24.24 -51.94 -15.39
C THR A 15 -24.70 -50.85 -14.39
N GLY A 16 -25.20 -49.67 -14.77
CA GLY A 16 -26.51 -49.43 -15.37
C GLY A 16 -27.46 -48.81 -14.32
N TYR A 17 -27.56 -47.48 -14.24
CA TYR A 17 -28.65 -46.78 -13.52
C TYR A 17 -28.99 -45.48 -14.24
N ARG A 18 -30.18 -45.42 -14.86
CA ARG A 18 -30.90 -44.18 -15.13
C ARG A 18 -32.42 -44.43 -15.12
N ALA A 19 -33.09 -43.38 -14.67
CA ALA A 19 -34.43 -42.92 -15.02
C ALA A 19 -35.59 -43.30 -14.08
N ALA A 20 -36.03 -42.23 -13.40
CA ALA A 20 -37.33 -41.95 -12.83
C ALA A 20 -38.54 -42.33 -13.70
N ILE A 21 -39.73 -42.45 -13.08
CA ILE A 21 -40.91 -41.58 -13.31
C ILE A 21 -42.10 -42.03 -12.44
N ALA A 22 -42.71 -41.03 -11.79
CA ALA A 22 -44.11 -40.78 -11.38
C ALA A 22 -45.05 -41.90 -10.89
N LEU A 23 -45.81 -41.59 -9.82
CA LEU A 23 -47.27 -41.71 -9.84
C LEU A 23 -47.95 -40.81 -8.79
N ALA A 24 -49.19 -40.44 -9.08
CA ALA A 24 -49.99 -39.36 -8.51
C ALA A 24 -50.99 -39.79 -7.41
N LEU A 25 -51.45 -38.78 -6.64
CA LEU A 25 -52.79 -38.54 -6.06
C LEU A 25 -53.54 -39.66 -5.31
N PHE A 26 -53.93 -39.39 -4.05
CA PHE A 26 -55.33 -39.22 -3.56
C PHE A 26 -55.44 -39.30 -2.02
N GLY A 27 -56.42 -38.57 -1.45
CA GLY A 27 -57.13 -38.97 -0.22
C GLY A 27 -56.92 -38.10 1.02
N GLY A 28 -58.00 -37.56 1.58
CA GLY A 28 -58.00 -36.62 2.70
C GLY A 28 -58.55 -37.14 4.04
N ILE A 29 -58.73 -36.18 4.96
CA ILE A 29 -59.52 -36.16 6.22
C ILE A 29 -58.84 -36.77 7.46
N GLY A 30 -58.68 -35.93 8.51
CA GLY A 30 -58.76 -36.39 9.91
C GLY A 30 -57.88 -35.68 10.95
N SER A 31 -58.45 -34.70 11.65
CA SER A 31 -58.37 -34.47 13.12
C SER A 31 -57.02 -34.13 13.83
N THR A 32 -57.01 -32.95 14.46
CA THR A 32 -56.09 -32.35 15.48
C THR A 32 -55.86 -33.24 16.72
N PRO A 33 -54.74 -33.13 17.52
CA PRO A 33 -54.37 -31.89 18.23
C PRO A 33 -52.87 -31.57 18.46
N ALA A 34 -52.63 -30.27 18.67
CA ALA A 34 -51.62 -29.63 19.52
C ALA A 34 -50.31 -30.40 19.82
N PHE A 35 -49.25 -30.02 19.11
CA PHE A 35 -47.93 -29.87 19.71
C PHE A 35 -47.49 -28.41 19.52
N ALA A 36 -47.20 -27.77 20.64
CA ALA A 36 -46.60 -26.44 20.69
C ALA A 36 -45.26 -26.49 19.94
N GLN A 37 -45.25 -25.94 18.73
CA GLN A 37 -44.02 -25.57 18.07
C GLN A 37 -43.72 -24.15 18.53
N GLU A 38 -42.85 -24.07 19.54
CA GLU A 38 -42.11 -22.88 19.88
C GLU A 38 -41.36 -22.45 18.61
N THR A 39 -42.02 -21.59 17.83
CA THR A 39 -41.37 -20.83 16.77
C THR A 39 -40.36 -19.95 17.47
N ALA A 40 -39.12 -20.44 17.58
CA ALA A 40 -37.96 -19.59 17.67
C ALA A 40 -38.07 -18.61 16.52
N THR A 41 -38.54 -17.41 16.82
CA THR A 41 -38.42 -16.24 15.97
C THR A 41 -36.93 -15.96 15.85
N GLY A 42 -36.27 -16.68 14.94
CA GLY A 42 -35.02 -16.20 14.36
C GLY A 42 -35.35 -14.82 13.83
N ALA A 43 -34.83 -13.79 14.49
CA ALA A 43 -35.00 -12.41 14.07
C ALA A 43 -34.53 -12.34 12.62
N ALA A 44 -35.49 -12.26 11.69
CA ALA A 44 -35.21 -11.95 10.31
C ALA A 44 -34.53 -10.58 10.34
N SER A 45 -33.25 -10.53 9.94
CA SER A 45 -32.53 -9.26 9.77
C SER A 45 -33.43 -8.34 8.96
N THR A 46 -33.78 -7.19 9.53
CA THR A 46 -34.68 -6.26 8.84
C THR A 46 -33.98 -5.77 7.56
N SER A 47 -34.75 -5.34 6.56
CA SER A 47 -34.15 -4.75 5.35
C SER A 47 -33.23 -3.55 5.66
N ALA A 48 -33.50 -2.85 6.77
CA ALA A 48 -32.67 -1.78 7.29
C ALA A 48 -31.30 -2.28 7.80
N ASP A 49 -31.26 -3.41 8.52
CA ASP A 49 -30.00 -4.00 9.00
C ASP A 49 -29.13 -4.48 7.83
N ALA A 50 -29.75 -5.08 6.82
CA ALA A 50 -29.06 -5.51 5.61
C ALA A 50 -28.47 -4.31 4.84
N ALA A 51 -29.22 -3.22 4.69
CA ALA A 51 -28.74 -2.01 4.03
C ALA A 51 -27.60 -1.33 4.82
N LEU A 52 -27.64 -1.35 6.15
CA LEU A 52 -26.57 -0.82 6.99
C LEU A 52 -25.28 -1.65 6.86
N ILE A 53 -25.40 -2.98 6.89
CA ILE A 53 -24.26 -3.90 6.70
C ILE A 53 -23.65 -3.70 5.31
N GLU A 54 -24.48 -3.59 4.27
CA GLU A 54 -24.00 -3.34 2.92
C GLU A 54 -23.31 -1.98 2.80
N LYS A 55 -23.85 -0.93 3.42
CA LYS A 55 -23.16 0.37 3.52
C LYS A 55 -21.79 0.22 4.18
N GLY A 56 -21.70 -0.54 5.28
CA GLY A 56 -20.44 -0.82 5.97
C GLY A 56 -19.44 -1.57 5.09
N HIS A 57 -19.92 -2.54 4.30
CA HIS A 57 -19.11 -3.26 3.33
C HIS A 57 -18.51 -2.33 2.27
N GLN A 58 -19.33 -1.46 1.67
CA GLN A 58 -18.89 -0.48 0.67
C GLN A 58 -17.89 0.53 1.25
N LEU A 59 -18.08 0.95 2.50
CA LEU A 59 -17.12 1.80 3.20
C LEU A 59 -15.79 1.07 3.48
N ALA A 60 -15.83 -0.22 3.84
CA ALA A 60 -14.63 -1.02 4.08
C ALA A 60 -13.81 -1.23 2.80
N ILE A 61 -14.50 -1.40 1.67
CA ILE A 61 -13.89 -1.40 0.32
C ILE A 61 -13.24 -0.05 0.05
N ALA A 62 -14.00 1.05 0.13
CA ALA A 62 -13.50 2.39 -0.17
C ALA A 62 -12.36 2.84 0.77
N ALA A 63 -12.35 2.33 2.00
CA ALA A 63 -11.31 2.60 2.98
C ALA A 63 -10.07 1.69 2.85
N ASP A 64 -10.09 0.75 1.90
CA ASP A 64 -9.01 -0.21 1.63
C ASP A 64 -8.67 -1.12 2.82
N CYS A 65 -9.68 -1.47 3.63
CA CYS A 65 -9.46 -2.28 4.83
C CYS A 65 -8.87 -3.66 4.48
N MET A 66 -9.27 -4.26 3.34
CA MET A 66 -8.85 -5.60 2.96
C MET A 66 -7.38 -5.67 2.54
N ALA A 67 -6.86 -4.67 1.83
CA ALA A 67 -5.47 -4.65 1.36
C ALA A 67 -4.48 -4.75 2.52
N CYS A 68 -4.74 -3.99 3.59
CA CYS A 68 -3.85 -3.98 4.74
C CYS A 68 -4.16 -5.11 5.73
N HIS A 69 -5.44 -5.50 5.92
CA HIS A 69 -5.80 -6.50 6.93
C HIS A 69 -5.87 -7.93 6.40
N THR A 70 -5.25 -8.23 5.27
CA THR A 70 -5.16 -9.58 4.71
C THR A 70 -3.75 -9.83 4.22
N THR A 71 -3.14 -10.96 4.56
CA THR A 71 -1.83 -11.32 3.98
C THR A 71 -1.99 -11.64 2.50
N LEU A 72 -0.98 -11.27 1.71
CA LEU A 72 -0.80 -11.80 0.36
C LEU A 72 -0.65 -13.33 0.44
N ASP A 73 -0.93 -14.04 -0.66
CA ASP A 73 -0.81 -15.52 -0.78
C ASP A 73 -1.84 -16.36 0.00
N GLY A 74 -3.13 -16.09 -0.20
CA GLY A 74 -4.21 -16.93 0.35
C GLY A 74 -4.53 -16.68 1.83
N GLY A 75 -4.18 -15.49 2.32
CA GLY A 75 -4.58 -15.00 3.64
C GLY A 75 -6.10 -15.02 3.83
N LYS A 76 -6.54 -15.26 5.07
CA LYS A 76 -7.96 -15.16 5.43
C LYS A 76 -8.36 -13.68 5.46
N PRO A 77 -9.47 -13.28 4.80
CA PRO A 77 -9.88 -11.88 4.75
C PRO A 77 -9.95 -11.25 6.15
N PHE A 78 -9.33 -10.07 6.30
CA PHE A 78 -9.34 -9.26 7.53
C PHE A 78 -8.63 -9.86 8.75
N ALA A 79 -7.95 -11.00 8.61
CA ALA A 79 -7.23 -11.67 9.70
C ALA A 79 -5.91 -10.99 10.10
N GLY A 80 -5.51 -9.92 9.42
CA GLY A 80 -4.28 -9.18 9.68
C GLY A 80 -3.03 -9.93 9.22
N GLY A 81 -1.88 -9.49 9.72
CA GLY A 81 -0.58 -10.11 9.48
C GLY A 81 0.14 -9.65 8.22
N TYR A 82 -0.45 -8.77 7.43
CA TYR A 82 0.26 -8.10 6.34
C TYR A 82 1.40 -7.26 6.91
N GLY A 83 2.61 -7.50 6.41
CA GLY A 83 3.80 -6.76 6.79
C GLY A 83 3.94 -5.50 5.94
N ILE A 84 3.72 -4.34 6.54
CA ILE A 84 4.04 -3.04 5.95
C ILE A 84 5.52 -2.74 6.18
N ALA A 85 6.30 -2.72 5.10
CA ALA A 85 7.70 -2.35 5.17
C ALA A 85 7.81 -0.86 5.52
N SER A 86 8.51 -0.54 6.61
CA SER A 86 8.78 0.84 6.98
C SER A 86 10.26 1.04 7.27
N PRO A 87 10.80 2.26 7.11
CA PRO A 87 12.18 2.54 7.46
C PRO A 87 12.53 2.31 8.95
N MET A 88 11.50 2.23 9.81
CA MET A 88 11.66 1.94 11.24
C MET A 88 11.66 0.44 11.55
N GLY A 89 11.33 -0.42 10.57
CA GLY A 89 11.12 -1.86 10.72
C GLY A 89 9.73 -2.30 10.22
N GLN A 90 9.49 -3.60 10.21
CA GLN A 90 8.21 -4.16 9.76
C GLN A 90 7.08 -3.80 10.74
N ILE A 91 5.97 -3.25 10.21
CA ILE A 91 4.74 -3.03 10.96
C ILE A 91 3.70 -4.03 10.46
N TYR A 92 3.10 -4.79 11.37
CA TYR A 92 2.09 -5.80 11.03
C TYR A 92 0.68 -5.28 11.29
N SER A 93 -0.23 -5.52 10.34
CA SER A 93 -1.65 -5.24 10.50
C SER A 93 -2.30 -6.18 11.51
N SER A 94 -3.31 -5.69 12.24
CA SER A 94 -4.05 -6.47 13.23
C SER A 94 -5.14 -7.32 12.61
N ASN A 95 -5.56 -8.39 13.28
CA ASN A 95 -6.81 -9.07 12.96
C ASN A 95 -8.00 -8.17 13.32
N ILE A 96 -8.86 -7.86 12.35
CA ILE A 96 -10.06 -7.02 12.54
C ILE A 96 -11.36 -7.80 12.30
N THR A 97 -11.30 -9.12 12.27
CA THR A 97 -12.49 -9.99 12.27
C THR A 97 -13.22 -9.92 13.61
N PRO A 98 -14.50 -10.35 13.72
CA PRO A 98 -15.22 -10.36 14.99
C PRO A 98 -14.78 -11.49 15.94
N SER A 99 -13.61 -12.08 15.73
CA SER A 99 -13.01 -13.04 16.67
C SER A 99 -12.87 -12.40 18.04
N LYS A 100 -13.33 -13.12 19.08
CA LYS A 100 -13.21 -12.69 20.49
C LYS A 100 -11.84 -13.02 21.10
N THR A 101 -11.03 -13.84 20.43
CA THR A 101 -9.72 -14.29 20.94
C THR A 101 -8.57 -13.60 20.21
N ALA A 102 -8.72 -13.33 18.92
CA ALA A 102 -7.67 -12.75 18.08
C ALA A 102 -8.04 -11.40 17.45
N GLY A 103 -9.34 -11.12 17.25
CA GLY A 103 -9.83 -9.96 16.52
C GLY A 103 -10.47 -8.87 17.40
N ILE A 104 -11.43 -8.16 16.82
CA ILE A 104 -12.14 -7.04 17.47
C ILE A 104 -13.45 -7.47 18.14
N GLY A 105 -13.71 -8.77 18.31
CA GLY A 105 -14.99 -9.29 18.79
C GLY A 105 -15.42 -8.83 20.20
N ASN A 106 -14.49 -8.29 21.00
CA ASN A 106 -14.76 -7.70 22.32
C ASN A 106 -14.73 -6.17 22.32
N TYR A 107 -14.50 -5.52 21.17
CA TYR A 107 -14.53 -4.06 21.08
C TYR A 107 -15.98 -3.61 21.24
N THR A 108 -16.20 -2.55 22.01
CA THR A 108 -17.41 -1.75 21.87
C THR A 108 -17.30 -0.87 20.63
N GLU A 109 -18.43 -0.40 20.10
CA GLU A 109 -18.43 0.54 18.97
C GLU A 109 -17.62 1.81 19.30
N VAL A 110 -17.69 2.31 20.55
CA VAL A 110 -16.90 3.45 21.01
C VAL A 110 -15.39 3.17 20.98
N GLN A 111 -14.97 1.95 21.33
CA GLN A 111 -13.56 1.54 21.24
C GLN A 111 -13.13 1.39 19.78
N PHE A 112 -13.99 0.83 18.92
CA PHE A 112 -13.75 0.73 17.48
C PHE A 112 -13.59 2.11 16.84
N ALA A 113 -14.51 3.04 17.15
CA ALA A 113 -14.45 4.42 16.70
C ALA A 113 -13.16 5.14 17.13
N ARG A 114 -12.69 4.86 18.36
CA ARG A 114 -11.46 5.43 18.91
C ARG A 114 -10.20 4.84 18.27
N ALA A 115 -10.23 3.56 17.90
CA ALA A 115 -9.15 2.93 17.15
C ALA A 115 -9.06 3.55 15.74
N LEU A 116 -10.21 3.65 15.04
CA LEU A 116 -10.27 4.20 13.69
C LEU A 116 -9.87 5.68 13.62
N ARG A 117 -10.41 6.52 14.51
CA ARG A 117 -10.26 7.99 14.41
C ARG A 117 -9.19 8.56 15.31
N GLY A 118 -8.87 7.86 16.40
CA GLY A 118 -7.93 8.31 17.42
C GLY A 118 -6.59 7.56 17.41
N GLY A 119 -6.51 6.45 16.67
CA GLY A 119 -5.35 5.57 16.69
C GLY A 119 -5.13 4.94 18.08
N VAL A 120 -6.19 4.67 18.85
CA VAL A 120 -6.08 4.05 20.19
C VAL A 120 -6.91 2.78 20.26
N ARG A 121 -6.22 1.65 20.45
CA ARG A 121 -6.83 0.31 20.60
C ARG A 121 -7.68 0.19 21.87
N ALA A 122 -8.51 -0.85 21.94
CA ALA A 122 -9.32 -1.13 23.12
C ALA A 122 -8.49 -1.37 24.40
N ASP A 123 -7.27 -1.89 24.27
CA ASP A 123 -6.29 -2.08 25.35
C ASP A 123 -5.52 -0.80 25.73
N GLY A 124 -5.79 0.32 25.07
CA GLY A 124 -5.14 1.61 25.29
C GLY A 124 -3.82 1.80 24.53
N ALA A 125 -3.32 0.78 23.82
CA ALA A 125 -2.12 0.94 23.00
C ALA A 125 -2.38 1.85 21.80
N ARG A 126 -1.45 2.77 21.54
CA ARG A 126 -1.53 3.68 20.39
C ARG A 126 -1.05 2.99 19.11
N LEU A 127 -1.78 3.15 18.02
CA LEU A 127 -1.42 2.68 16.69
C LEU A 127 -0.29 3.54 16.10
N TYR A 128 0.51 2.93 15.23
CA TYR A 128 1.41 3.71 14.38
C TYR A 128 0.60 4.28 13.21
N PRO A 129 0.96 5.45 12.67
CA PRO A 129 0.26 6.08 11.55
C PRO A 129 0.43 5.32 10.21
N ALA A 130 0.96 4.10 10.22
CA ALA A 130 0.81 3.15 9.12
C ALA A 130 -0.66 2.71 8.95
N MET A 131 -1.45 2.72 10.03
CA MET A 131 -2.90 2.73 9.93
C MET A 131 -3.34 4.20 9.76
N PRO A 132 -4.07 4.58 8.69
CA PRO A 132 -4.31 5.99 8.34
C PRO A 132 -5.42 6.63 9.18
N TYR A 133 -5.34 6.50 10.52
CA TYR A 133 -6.32 7.07 11.45
C TYR A 133 -6.41 8.60 11.39
N THR A 134 -5.36 9.27 10.91
CA THR A 134 -5.35 10.73 10.65
C THR A 134 -6.26 11.12 9.50
N SER A 135 -6.44 10.25 8.51
CA SER A 135 -7.42 10.43 7.43
C SER A 135 -8.81 10.02 7.90
N TYR A 136 -8.91 8.86 8.57
CA TYR A 136 -10.18 8.34 9.08
C TYR A 136 -10.80 9.20 10.19
N SER A 137 -10.08 10.15 10.79
CA SER A 137 -10.68 11.13 11.70
C SER A 137 -11.87 11.87 11.06
N GLY A 138 -11.89 11.97 9.73
CA GLY A 138 -12.99 12.52 8.94
C GLY A 138 -14.27 11.68 8.94
N LEU A 139 -14.23 10.40 9.32
CA LEU A 139 -15.39 9.49 9.30
C LEU A 139 -16.50 9.95 10.25
N SER A 140 -17.71 10.09 9.71
CA SER A 140 -18.93 10.37 10.49
C SER A 140 -19.27 9.24 11.45
N ASP A 141 -20.03 9.52 12.51
CA ASP A 141 -20.49 8.47 13.44
C ASP A 141 -21.35 7.41 12.74
N ASN A 142 -22.17 7.82 11.77
CA ASN A 142 -23.00 6.90 10.98
C ASN A 142 -22.16 5.95 10.11
N ASP A 143 -21.03 6.40 9.59
CA ASP A 143 -20.15 5.57 8.77
C ASP A 143 -19.31 4.63 9.64
N VAL A 144 -18.87 5.10 10.81
CA VAL A 144 -18.24 4.23 11.83
C VAL A 144 -19.22 3.15 12.30
N HIS A 145 -20.49 3.50 12.53
CA HIS A 145 -21.53 2.55 12.91
C HIS A 145 -21.75 1.50 11.82
N ALA A 146 -21.85 1.92 10.55
CA ALA A 146 -21.99 1.00 9.42
C ALA A 146 -20.80 0.04 9.30
N LEU A 147 -19.56 0.57 9.39
CA LEU A 147 -18.34 -0.24 9.39
C LEU A 147 -18.33 -1.24 10.55
N TYR A 148 -18.63 -0.79 11.77
CA TYR A 148 -18.70 -1.65 12.94
C TYR A 148 -19.72 -2.77 12.77
N SER A 149 -20.93 -2.44 12.31
CA SER A 149 -21.99 -3.42 12.02
C SER A 149 -21.57 -4.45 10.96
N TYR A 150 -20.90 -4.02 9.89
CA TYR A 150 -20.36 -4.93 8.88
C TYR A 150 -19.34 -5.91 9.47
N PHE A 151 -18.33 -5.41 10.19
CA PHE A 151 -17.31 -6.28 10.79
C PHE A 151 -17.88 -7.21 11.86
N MET A 152 -18.86 -6.75 12.65
CA MET A 152 -19.41 -7.55 13.75
C MET A 152 -20.45 -8.59 13.31
N HIS A 153 -21.12 -8.37 12.17
CA HIS A 153 -22.27 -9.20 11.77
C HIS A 153 -22.11 -9.91 10.42
N ALA A 154 -21.25 -9.43 9.52
CA ALA A 154 -21.07 -10.02 8.20
C ALA A 154 -19.70 -10.69 8.00
N VAL A 155 -18.64 -10.17 8.61
CA VAL A 155 -17.30 -10.75 8.49
C VAL A 155 -17.20 -12.05 9.29
N LYS A 156 -16.59 -13.08 8.68
CA LYS A 156 -16.36 -14.37 9.36
C LYS A 156 -15.25 -14.21 10.42
N PRO A 157 -15.44 -14.72 11.65
CA PRO A 157 -14.39 -14.67 12.66
C PRO A 157 -13.21 -15.55 12.25
N VAL A 158 -12.00 -15.07 12.53
CA VAL A 158 -10.76 -15.84 12.37
C VAL A 158 -10.01 -15.77 13.69
N ASP A 159 -9.87 -16.91 14.37
CA ASP A 159 -9.29 -16.99 15.72
C ASP A 159 -7.75 -17.13 15.72
N GLU A 160 -7.11 -16.70 14.64
CA GLU A 160 -5.65 -16.71 14.49
C GLU A 160 -5.08 -15.32 14.81
N PRO A 161 -4.16 -15.21 15.80
CA PRO A 161 -3.55 -13.94 16.14
C PRO A 161 -2.58 -13.49 15.05
N ALA A 162 -2.67 -12.21 14.67
CA ALA A 162 -1.69 -11.60 13.78
C ALA A 162 -0.34 -11.40 14.51
N PRO A 163 0.80 -11.48 13.79
CA PRO A 163 2.11 -11.13 14.33
C PRO A 163 2.14 -9.75 15.00
N ALA A 164 2.83 -9.65 16.13
CA ALA A 164 2.99 -8.37 16.82
C ALA A 164 4.08 -7.52 16.15
N THR A 165 3.83 -6.22 16.01
CA THR A 165 4.85 -5.27 15.56
C THR A 165 5.94 -5.10 16.63
N ASN A 166 7.18 -5.41 16.28
CA ASN A 166 8.35 -5.24 17.15
C ASN A 166 9.36 -4.27 16.52
N LEU A 167 9.20 -2.98 16.77
CA LEU A 167 10.13 -1.95 16.29
C LEU A 167 11.29 -1.75 17.27
N PRO A 168 12.51 -1.52 16.78
CA PRO A 168 13.67 -1.28 17.63
C PRO A 168 13.53 0.04 18.41
N PHE A 169 14.14 0.10 19.60
CA PHE A 169 14.16 1.32 20.42
C PHE A 169 14.84 2.48 19.67
N PRO A 170 14.28 3.72 19.73
CA PRO A 170 13.14 4.15 20.54
C PRO A 170 11.77 4.00 19.86
N PHE A 171 11.70 3.56 18.60
CA PHE A 171 10.47 3.54 17.82
C PHE A 171 9.40 2.57 18.35
N GLY A 172 9.79 1.54 19.09
CA GLY A 172 8.86 0.63 19.78
C GLY A 172 8.07 1.29 20.93
N MET A 173 8.48 2.47 21.41
CA MET A 173 7.83 3.14 22.54
C MET A 173 6.55 3.84 22.11
N ARG A 174 5.40 3.18 22.32
CA ARG A 174 4.07 3.72 21.99
C ARG A 174 3.74 5.08 22.62
N VAL A 175 4.40 5.46 23.72
CA VAL A 175 4.22 6.78 24.36
C VAL A 175 4.63 7.94 23.44
N ALA A 176 5.58 7.73 22.52
CA ALA A 176 5.98 8.73 21.55
C ALA A 176 4.80 9.14 20.64
N MET A 177 3.87 8.22 20.37
CA MET A 177 2.66 8.50 19.60
C MET A 177 1.69 9.43 20.34
N THR A 178 1.78 9.57 21.66
CA THR A 178 0.98 10.59 22.37
C THR A 178 1.38 12.00 21.94
N GLY A 179 2.69 12.28 21.93
CA GLY A 179 3.20 13.58 21.48
C GLY A 179 3.00 13.80 19.99
N TRP A 180 3.18 12.75 19.18
CA TRP A 180 2.92 12.82 17.73
C TRP A 180 1.45 13.14 17.43
N ASN A 181 0.50 12.44 18.06
CA ASN A 181 -0.92 12.71 17.86
C ASN A 181 -1.30 14.13 18.31
N MET A 182 -0.72 14.64 19.40
CA MET A 182 -0.98 16.02 19.84
C MET A 182 -0.60 17.07 18.78
N LEU A 183 0.41 16.78 17.95
CA LEU A 183 0.88 17.68 16.91
C LEU A 183 0.17 17.50 15.56
N PHE A 184 -0.20 16.26 15.22
CA PHE A 184 -0.56 15.90 13.84
C PHE A 184 -1.93 15.23 13.69
N LEU A 185 -2.59 14.80 14.78
CA LEU A 185 -3.93 14.25 14.71
C LEU A 185 -4.97 15.36 14.83
N SER A 186 -5.84 15.47 13.83
CA SER A 186 -7.06 16.27 13.90
C SER A 186 -8.20 15.44 14.46
N ASP A 187 -9.02 16.01 15.33
CA ASP A 187 -10.27 15.40 15.80
C ASP A 187 -11.47 15.77 14.94
N LYS A 188 -11.27 16.58 13.89
CA LYS A 188 -12.34 17.08 13.02
C LYS A 188 -12.90 16.02 12.10
N ARG A 189 -14.23 15.99 12.00
CA ARG A 189 -14.97 15.21 11.01
C ARG A 189 -14.95 15.91 9.67
N PHE A 190 -15.22 15.15 8.61
CA PHE A 190 -15.42 15.74 7.30
C PHE A 190 -16.72 16.56 7.31
N GLU A 191 -16.63 17.78 6.84
CA GLU A 191 -17.75 18.68 6.63
C GLU A 191 -17.79 19.05 5.16
N ALA A 192 -18.97 18.94 4.55
CA ALA A 192 -19.15 19.33 3.15
C ALA A 192 -18.93 20.84 3.01
N ASP A 193 -18.12 21.23 2.02
CA ASP A 193 -17.91 22.61 1.68
C ASP A 193 -19.13 23.15 0.91
N PRO A 194 -19.87 24.13 1.44
CA PRO A 194 -21.05 24.69 0.79
C PRO A 194 -20.71 25.47 -0.49
N ALA A 195 -19.45 25.81 -0.74
CA ALA A 195 -19.01 26.43 -1.99
C ALA A 195 -18.92 25.44 -3.17
N HIS A 196 -19.03 24.14 -2.91
CA HIS A 196 -18.89 23.08 -3.89
C HIS A 196 -20.14 22.21 -3.97
N ASP A 197 -20.36 21.57 -5.12
CA ASP A 197 -21.51 20.69 -5.32
C ASP A 197 -21.35 19.33 -4.60
N ALA A 198 -22.39 18.50 -4.68
CA ALA A 198 -22.41 17.19 -4.04
C ALA A 198 -21.36 16.22 -4.60
N GLN A 199 -21.06 16.28 -5.91
CA GLN A 199 -20.10 15.39 -6.55
C GLN A 199 -18.68 15.70 -6.08
N TRP A 200 -18.33 16.99 -6.02
CA TRP A 200 -17.06 17.44 -5.50
C TRP A 200 -16.88 17.05 -4.03
N ASN A 201 -17.90 17.29 -3.19
CA ASN A 201 -17.85 16.94 -1.77
C ASN A 201 -17.72 15.43 -1.55
N ARG A 202 -18.42 14.63 -2.35
CA ARG A 202 -18.26 13.17 -2.36
C ARG A 202 -16.82 12.77 -2.73
N GLY A 203 -16.25 13.41 -3.74
CA GLY A 203 -14.86 13.22 -4.16
C GLY A 203 -13.84 13.58 -3.10
N ALA A 204 -14.04 14.71 -2.42
CA ALA A 204 -13.20 15.16 -1.32
C ALA A 204 -13.23 14.18 -0.14
N TYR A 205 -14.42 13.67 0.20
CA TYR A 205 -14.57 12.65 1.25
C TYR A 205 -13.88 11.33 0.87
N LEU A 206 -14.12 10.83 -0.35
CA LEU A 206 -13.49 9.60 -0.84
C LEU A 206 -11.96 9.73 -0.88
N THR A 207 -11.44 10.81 -1.44
CA THR A 207 -10.00 11.01 -1.65
C THR A 207 -9.26 11.20 -0.33
N ASN A 208 -9.77 12.05 0.58
CA ASN A 208 -9.03 12.45 1.77
C ASN A 208 -9.32 11.58 3.00
N VAL A 209 -10.52 11.01 3.11
CA VAL A 209 -10.94 10.28 4.31
C VAL A 209 -10.89 8.77 4.07
N LEU A 210 -11.60 8.27 3.07
CA LEU A 210 -11.73 6.83 2.85
C LEU A 210 -10.49 6.26 2.16
N ALA A 211 -10.20 6.67 0.94
CA ALA A 211 -9.08 6.16 0.14
C ALA A 211 -7.73 6.77 0.52
N HIS A 212 -7.70 7.72 1.47
CA HIS A 212 -6.50 8.28 2.10
C HIS A 212 -5.36 8.59 1.12
N CYS A 213 -5.68 9.18 -0.05
CA CYS A 213 -4.70 9.33 -1.14
C CYS A 213 -3.46 10.13 -0.73
N SER A 214 -3.61 11.08 0.20
CA SER A 214 -2.51 11.85 0.78
C SER A 214 -1.51 11.00 1.57
N ALA A 215 -1.93 9.86 2.10
CA ALA A 215 -1.05 8.97 2.86
C ALA A 215 0.14 8.47 2.00
N CYS A 216 -0.08 8.30 0.70
CA CYS A 216 0.95 7.92 -0.26
C CYS A 216 1.46 9.11 -1.08
N HIS A 217 0.57 10.00 -1.53
CA HIS A 217 0.90 11.05 -2.50
C HIS A 217 1.35 12.38 -1.89
N THR A 218 1.43 12.50 -0.57
CA THR A 218 1.91 13.72 0.12
C THR A 218 3.24 13.44 0.81
N PRO A 219 4.27 14.28 0.62
CA PRO A 219 5.57 14.07 1.23
C PRO A 219 5.49 14.12 2.76
N ARG A 220 6.45 13.45 3.42
CA ARG A 220 6.53 13.42 4.88
C ARG A 220 7.56 14.44 5.39
N ASN A 221 7.26 15.09 6.51
CA ASN A 221 8.18 15.98 7.22
C ASN A 221 9.21 15.20 8.06
N ALA A 222 10.10 15.91 8.77
CA ALA A 222 11.16 15.30 9.58
C ALA A 222 10.66 14.35 10.69
N LEU A 223 9.40 14.50 11.14
CA LEU A 223 8.75 13.66 12.14
C LEU A 223 7.82 12.61 11.50
N MET A 224 7.98 12.36 10.19
CA MET A 224 7.20 11.39 9.42
C MET A 224 5.69 11.70 9.34
N ALA A 225 5.27 12.94 9.59
CA ALA A 225 3.89 13.38 9.37
C ALA A 225 3.71 13.95 7.96
N GLU A 226 2.49 13.90 7.42
CA GLU A 226 2.14 14.51 6.12
C GLU A 226 2.43 16.02 6.10
N ASP A 227 3.13 16.47 5.06
CA ASP A 227 3.39 17.87 4.77
C ASP A 227 2.33 18.41 3.80
N PHE A 228 1.19 18.81 4.36
CA PHE A 228 0.06 19.34 3.59
C PHE A 228 0.36 20.65 2.83
N SER A 229 1.51 21.31 3.07
CA SER A 229 1.93 22.42 2.20
C SER A 229 2.22 21.97 0.76
N ARG A 230 2.53 20.68 0.60
CA ARG A 230 2.74 19.99 -0.68
C ARG A 230 1.76 18.83 -0.86
N ASN A 231 0.52 19.02 -0.41
CA ASN A 231 -0.53 18.00 -0.47
C ASN A 231 -0.67 17.42 -1.89
N LEU A 232 -0.62 16.09 -2.00
CA LEU A 232 -0.72 15.33 -3.24
C LEU A 232 0.40 15.59 -4.27
N GLY A 233 1.47 16.30 -3.86
CA GLY A 233 2.58 16.69 -4.72
C GLY A 233 3.60 15.58 -5.04
N GLY A 234 3.35 14.36 -4.59
CA GLY A 234 4.21 13.20 -4.78
C GLY A 234 5.16 12.95 -3.61
N ALA A 235 5.48 11.68 -3.38
CA ALA A 235 6.35 11.27 -2.28
C ALA A 235 7.03 9.92 -2.53
N GLN A 236 8.20 9.74 -1.93
CA GLN A 236 8.85 8.44 -1.89
C GLN A 236 8.12 7.51 -0.90
N LEU A 237 7.80 6.30 -1.35
CA LEU A 237 7.15 5.25 -0.59
C LEU A 237 8.01 3.98 -0.63
N GLY A 238 9.04 3.97 0.20
CA GLY A 238 10.06 2.93 0.18
C GLY A 238 10.78 2.91 -1.16
N ALA A 239 10.85 1.75 -1.82
CA ALA A 239 11.47 1.62 -3.14
C ALA A 239 10.62 2.24 -4.28
N TRP A 240 9.32 2.43 -4.06
CA TRP A 240 8.40 3.02 -5.03
C TRP A 240 8.27 4.53 -4.82
N TYR A 241 7.80 5.22 -5.86
CA TYR A 241 7.47 6.64 -5.81
C TYR A 241 5.99 6.85 -6.14
N ALA A 242 5.24 7.41 -5.19
CA ALA A 242 3.89 7.87 -5.43
C ALA A 242 3.95 9.21 -6.18
N PRO A 243 3.47 9.28 -7.44
CA PRO A 243 3.63 10.47 -8.27
C PRO A 243 2.81 11.65 -7.74
N ASN A 244 3.10 12.85 -8.23
CA ASN A 244 2.23 14.00 -8.02
C ASN A 244 0.87 13.76 -8.71
N ILE A 245 -0.22 13.86 -7.95
CA ILE A 245 -1.60 13.70 -8.45
C ILE A 245 -2.42 14.98 -8.34
N THR A 246 -1.74 16.12 -8.23
CA THR A 246 -2.40 17.42 -8.32
C THR A 246 -2.90 17.70 -9.75
N SER A 247 -3.74 18.72 -9.89
CA SER A 247 -4.27 19.20 -11.18
C SER A 247 -3.22 19.80 -12.13
N ASP A 248 -1.95 19.80 -11.73
CA ASP A 248 -0.87 20.36 -12.53
C ASP A 248 -0.71 19.59 -13.87
N PRO A 249 -0.61 20.28 -15.02
CA PRO A 249 -0.64 19.64 -16.35
C PRO A 249 0.67 18.96 -16.78
N VAL A 250 1.80 19.22 -16.14
CA VAL A 250 3.10 18.67 -16.56
C VAL A 250 3.68 17.74 -15.50
N SER A 251 3.62 18.11 -14.23
CA SER A 251 4.16 17.33 -13.10
C SER A 251 3.09 16.45 -12.47
N GLY A 252 1.83 16.90 -12.54
CA GLY A 252 0.68 16.19 -12.00
C GLY A 252 -0.10 15.40 -13.07
N ILE A 253 -1.39 15.22 -12.79
CA ILE A 253 -2.34 14.50 -13.65
C ILE A 253 -3.21 15.43 -14.51
N GLY A 254 -2.91 16.72 -14.54
CA GLY A 254 -3.70 17.74 -15.24
C GLY A 254 -3.85 17.50 -16.74
N ALA A 255 -2.87 16.87 -17.40
CA ALA A 255 -2.92 16.55 -18.83
C ALA A 255 -3.52 15.16 -19.16
N TRP A 256 -3.93 14.40 -18.15
CA TRP A 256 -4.70 13.17 -18.35
C TRP A 256 -6.15 13.53 -18.61
N THR A 257 -6.89 12.75 -19.39
CA THR A 257 -8.34 12.94 -19.51
C THR A 257 -9.06 12.35 -18.30
N ASP A 258 -10.31 12.77 -18.06
CA ASP A 258 -11.11 12.22 -16.95
C ASP A 258 -11.36 10.72 -17.15
N ASP A 259 -11.61 10.28 -18.39
CA ASP A 259 -11.80 8.86 -18.72
C ASP A 259 -10.54 8.03 -18.47
N GLU A 260 -9.36 8.59 -18.75
CA GLU A 260 -8.09 7.92 -18.45
C GLU A 260 -7.87 7.77 -16.94
N LEU A 261 -8.23 8.78 -16.15
CA LEU A 261 -8.14 8.70 -14.69
C LEU A 261 -9.14 7.70 -14.12
N VAL A 262 -10.39 7.72 -14.57
CA VAL A 262 -11.40 6.73 -14.16
C VAL A 262 -10.96 5.32 -14.56
N SER A 263 -10.46 5.13 -15.79
CA SER A 263 -9.91 3.86 -16.25
C SER A 263 -8.74 3.40 -15.38
N TYR A 264 -7.83 4.31 -15.02
CA TYR A 264 -6.69 3.98 -14.18
C TYR A 264 -7.11 3.56 -12.77
N LEU A 265 -8.03 4.29 -12.14
CA LEU A 265 -8.52 3.92 -10.81
C LEU A 265 -9.30 2.60 -10.83
N LYS A 266 -10.04 2.32 -11.92
CA LYS A 266 -10.88 1.12 -12.06
C LYS A 266 -10.10 -0.15 -12.44
N THR A 267 -9.04 -0.01 -13.24
CA THR A 267 -8.36 -1.17 -13.87
C THR A 267 -6.85 -1.18 -13.65
N GLY A 268 -6.30 -0.11 -13.07
CA GLY A 268 -4.87 0.12 -12.93
C GLY A 268 -4.21 0.48 -14.25
N ARG A 269 -4.95 0.96 -15.26
CA ARG A 269 -4.43 1.14 -16.63
C ARG A 269 -4.93 2.44 -17.26
N ALA A 270 -3.98 3.22 -17.76
CA ALA A 270 -4.20 4.34 -18.66
C ALA A 270 -3.33 4.12 -19.93
N PRO A 271 -3.93 3.73 -21.06
CA PRO A 271 -3.19 3.47 -22.30
C PRO A 271 -2.32 4.66 -22.72
N GLY A 272 -1.06 4.38 -23.07
CA GLY A 272 -0.10 5.42 -23.46
C GLY A 272 0.21 6.42 -22.34
N LYS A 273 0.02 6.02 -21.06
CA LYS A 273 0.40 6.83 -19.90
C LYS A 273 1.03 6.01 -18.78
N ASN A 274 0.33 5.03 -18.21
CA ASN A 274 0.89 4.20 -17.14
C ASN A 274 0.06 2.95 -16.84
N GLN A 275 0.66 2.03 -16.07
CA GLN A 275 -0.01 0.95 -15.38
C GLN A 275 0.35 0.95 -13.90
N ALA A 276 -0.63 0.66 -13.05
CA ALA A 276 -0.43 0.54 -11.62
C ALA A 276 0.48 -0.65 -11.32
N ALA A 277 1.45 -0.41 -10.44
CA ALA A 277 2.39 -1.39 -9.91
C ALA A 277 2.63 -1.11 -8.42
N GLY A 278 3.24 -2.06 -7.73
CA GLY A 278 3.54 -1.93 -6.29
C GLY A 278 2.30 -1.55 -5.46
N PRO A 279 2.44 -0.63 -4.48
CA PRO A 279 1.34 -0.25 -3.60
C PRO A 279 0.09 0.31 -4.32
N MET A 280 0.27 0.96 -5.47
CA MET A 280 -0.88 1.47 -6.25
C MET A 280 -1.66 0.33 -6.92
N ALA A 281 -0.98 -0.75 -7.35
CA ALA A 281 -1.67 -1.93 -7.88
C ALA A 281 -2.50 -2.61 -6.79
N GLU A 282 -1.98 -2.71 -5.56
CA GLU A 282 -2.70 -3.25 -4.41
C GLU A 282 -3.96 -2.42 -4.08
N ALA A 283 -3.84 -1.09 -4.09
CA ALA A 283 -4.99 -0.20 -3.86
C ALA A 283 -6.07 -0.35 -4.94
N VAL A 284 -5.68 -0.51 -6.22
CA VAL A 284 -6.64 -0.80 -7.29
C VAL A 284 -7.27 -2.17 -7.09
N GLN A 285 -6.45 -3.19 -6.85
CA GLN A 285 -6.88 -4.59 -6.76
C GLN A 285 -7.85 -4.84 -5.61
N ASN A 286 -7.62 -4.23 -4.45
CA ASN A 286 -8.38 -4.54 -3.24
C ASN A 286 -9.47 -3.52 -2.92
N SER A 287 -9.44 -2.33 -3.54
CA SER A 287 -10.36 -1.23 -3.23
C SER A 287 -10.95 -0.58 -4.47
N LEU A 288 -10.15 0.18 -5.22
CA LEU A 288 -10.68 1.16 -6.19
C LEU A 288 -11.45 0.53 -7.34
N GLN A 289 -11.09 -0.69 -7.78
CA GLN A 289 -11.80 -1.38 -8.86
C GLN A 289 -13.25 -1.74 -8.53
N TYR A 290 -13.61 -1.77 -7.24
CA TYR A 290 -14.95 -2.10 -6.76
C TYR A 290 -15.82 -0.87 -6.50
N LEU A 291 -15.25 0.34 -6.60
CA LEU A 291 -16.03 1.57 -6.48
C LEU A 291 -16.96 1.76 -7.68
N SER A 292 -18.10 2.41 -7.43
CA SER A 292 -19.01 2.78 -8.49
C SER A 292 -18.38 3.80 -9.45
N ASP A 293 -18.81 3.79 -10.72
CA ASP A 293 -18.33 4.79 -11.69
C ASP A 293 -18.62 6.23 -11.24
N ALA A 294 -19.70 6.44 -10.47
CA ALA A 294 -20.03 7.75 -9.90
C ALA A 294 -19.03 8.18 -8.82
N ASP A 295 -18.59 7.25 -7.97
CA ASP A 295 -17.57 7.52 -6.95
C ASP A 295 -16.19 7.77 -7.58
N LEU A 296 -15.81 6.98 -8.59
CA LEU A 296 -14.57 7.20 -9.34
C LEU A 296 -14.57 8.58 -10.04
N LYS A 297 -15.68 8.95 -10.67
CA LYS A 297 -15.84 10.30 -11.25
C LYS A 297 -15.79 11.39 -10.18
N SER A 298 -16.35 11.16 -9.00
CA SER A 298 -16.29 12.11 -7.89
C SER A 298 -14.84 12.34 -7.43
N ILE A 299 -14.06 11.26 -7.28
CA ILE A 299 -12.61 11.34 -6.99
C ILE A 299 -11.90 12.19 -8.05
N VAL A 300 -12.15 11.93 -9.33
CA VAL A 300 -11.57 12.71 -10.43
C VAL A 300 -11.98 14.19 -10.34
N THR A 301 -13.26 14.49 -10.12
CA THR A 301 -13.75 15.87 -9.93
C THR A 301 -13.02 16.59 -8.81
N TYR A 302 -12.78 15.94 -7.67
CA TYR A 302 -12.01 16.52 -6.58
C TYR A 302 -10.55 16.73 -6.97
N LEU A 303 -9.89 15.73 -7.55
CA LEU A 303 -8.48 15.83 -7.95
C LEU A 303 -8.23 16.96 -8.96
N ARG A 304 -9.17 17.22 -9.87
CA ARG A 304 -9.12 18.37 -10.80
C ARG A 304 -9.11 19.73 -10.12
N SER A 305 -9.67 19.84 -8.93
CA SER A 305 -9.72 21.08 -8.15
C SER A 305 -8.51 21.32 -7.25
N THR A 306 -7.63 20.32 -7.12
CA THR A 306 -6.48 20.40 -6.21
C THR A 306 -5.53 21.52 -6.64
N LYS A 307 -4.85 22.12 -5.66
CA LYS A 307 -3.83 23.14 -5.96
C LYS A 307 -2.70 22.50 -6.79
N PRO A 308 -2.38 23.02 -7.98
CA PRO A 308 -1.30 22.47 -8.79
C PRO A 308 0.05 22.67 -8.11
N ILE A 309 0.89 21.64 -8.15
CA ILE A 309 2.28 21.68 -7.71
C ILE A 309 3.15 21.32 -8.92
N ARG A 310 3.99 22.26 -9.36
CA ARG A 310 4.95 22.11 -10.47
C ARG A 310 6.32 21.78 -9.90
N ASP A 311 6.99 20.79 -10.49
CA ASP A 311 8.45 20.69 -10.40
C ASP A 311 9.05 21.55 -11.52
N GLU A 312 9.87 22.54 -11.15
CA GLU A 312 10.47 23.47 -12.11
C GLU A 312 11.48 22.81 -13.04
N HIS A 313 11.95 21.60 -12.70
CA HIS A 313 12.87 20.82 -13.55
C HIS A 313 12.13 20.01 -14.62
N GLU A 314 10.79 19.92 -14.56
CA GLU A 314 9.97 19.22 -15.55
C GLU A 314 9.40 20.22 -16.58
N SER A 315 9.81 20.07 -17.83
CA SER A 315 9.37 20.95 -18.94
C SER A 315 8.16 20.42 -19.71
N GLU A 316 7.90 19.11 -19.65
CA GLU A 316 6.80 18.43 -20.36
C GLU A 316 6.28 17.24 -19.54
N PRO A 317 5.05 16.75 -19.80
CA PRO A 317 4.51 15.65 -19.02
C PRO A 317 5.35 14.38 -19.16
N ALA A 318 5.52 13.61 -18.10
CA ALA A 318 6.33 12.39 -18.13
C ALA A 318 5.92 11.39 -19.24
N PHE A 319 4.63 11.31 -19.60
CA PHE A 319 4.16 10.46 -20.71
C PHE A 319 4.45 11.02 -22.12
N ALA A 320 5.04 12.20 -22.24
CA ALA A 320 5.42 12.78 -23.55
C ALA A 320 6.75 12.21 -24.06
N HIS A 321 7.57 11.64 -23.18
CA HIS A 321 8.87 11.10 -23.54
C HIS A 321 8.81 9.73 -24.23
N GLY A 322 9.88 9.43 -24.97
CA GLY A 322 10.09 8.13 -25.58
C GLY A 322 9.56 7.99 -27.00
N ARG A 323 10.05 6.95 -27.68
CA ARG A 323 9.55 6.52 -28.99
C ARG A 323 9.78 5.02 -29.17
N ALA A 324 9.01 4.41 -30.05
CA ALA A 324 9.26 3.03 -30.46
C ALA A 324 10.54 2.95 -31.31
N VAL A 325 11.50 2.13 -30.90
CA VAL A 325 12.76 1.92 -31.63
C VAL A 325 13.34 0.55 -31.32
N SER A 326 13.83 -0.19 -32.31
CA SER A 326 14.49 -1.48 -32.07
C SER A 326 15.96 -1.42 -32.43
N SER A 327 16.78 -1.96 -31.53
CA SER A 327 18.22 -2.14 -31.64
C SER A 327 18.60 -3.61 -31.87
N GLU A 328 17.63 -4.50 -32.09
CA GLU A 328 17.92 -5.93 -32.29
C GLU A 328 18.85 -6.19 -33.49
N ALA A 329 18.83 -5.33 -34.50
CA ALA A 329 19.74 -5.42 -35.63
C ALA A 329 21.20 -5.12 -35.22
N THR A 330 21.43 -4.23 -34.25
CA THR A 330 22.77 -3.87 -33.77
C THR A 330 23.39 -4.93 -32.87
N LEU A 331 22.59 -5.79 -32.24
CA LEU A 331 23.08 -6.92 -31.43
C LEU A 331 23.48 -8.16 -32.26
N ARG A 332 22.96 -8.30 -33.49
CA ARG A 332 23.18 -9.52 -34.28
C ARG A 332 24.64 -9.66 -34.71
N GLY A 333 25.26 -10.77 -34.33
CA GLY A 333 26.63 -11.12 -34.75
C GLY A 333 27.73 -10.32 -34.04
N THR A 334 27.42 -9.53 -33.02
CA THR A 334 28.43 -8.76 -32.25
C THR A 334 29.16 -9.60 -31.20
N THR A 335 28.59 -10.74 -30.82
CA THR A 335 29.12 -11.63 -29.78
C THR A 335 29.43 -13.00 -30.37
N ALA A 336 30.56 -13.59 -30.00
CA ALA A 336 30.91 -14.96 -30.43
C ALA A 336 29.85 -15.97 -29.93
N LEU A 337 29.50 -16.95 -30.76
CA LEU A 337 28.42 -17.94 -30.50
C LEU A 337 28.59 -18.75 -29.20
N ASN A 338 29.78 -18.74 -28.58
CA ASN A 338 30.14 -19.49 -27.38
C ASN A 338 30.57 -18.59 -26.21
N ALA A 339 30.31 -17.29 -26.27
CA ALA A 339 30.73 -16.37 -25.22
C ALA A 339 29.75 -16.45 -24.03
N ASN A 340 30.23 -17.00 -22.91
CA ASN A 340 29.48 -17.00 -21.65
C ASN A 340 29.76 -15.70 -20.88
N GLY A 341 28.71 -15.09 -20.31
CA GLY A 341 28.85 -13.91 -19.45
C GLY A 341 29.12 -12.58 -20.18
N THR A 342 28.83 -12.50 -21.47
CA THR A 342 29.06 -11.30 -22.30
C THR A 342 27.85 -10.37 -22.43
N LEU A 343 26.70 -10.73 -21.86
CA LEU A 343 25.53 -9.85 -21.79
C LEU A 343 25.73 -8.82 -20.66
N THR A 344 26.55 -7.81 -20.91
CA THR A 344 26.86 -6.76 -19.92
C THR A 344 26.32 -5.39 -20.29
N THR A 345 25.93 -5.18 -21.56
CA THR A 345 25.34 -3.91 -21.99
C THR A 345 23.85 -3.89 -21.70
N GLY A 346 23.30 -2.71 -21.43
CA GLY A 346 21.87 -2.53 -21.19
C GLY A 346 21.00 -3.01 -22.36
N GLU A 347 21.47 -2.83 -23.60
CA GLU A 347 20.82 -3.30 -24.82
C GLU A 347 20.73 -4.83 -24.86
N ALA A 348 21.85 -5.52 -24.62
CA ALA A 348 21.91 -6.97 -24.65
C ALA A 348 21.12 -7.61 -23.49
N LEU A 349 21.16 -6.99 -22.32
CA LEU A 349 20.35 -7.38 -21.17
C LEU A 349 18.85 -7.17 -21.44
N PHE A 350 18.44 -6.04 -22.01
CA PHE A 350 17.05 -5.78 -22.38
C PHE A 350 16.54 -6.79 -23.42
N SER A 351 17.34 -7.07 -24.46
CA SER A 351 17.02 -8.08 -25.46
C SER A 351 16.83 -9.47 -24.83
N GLY A 352 17.73 -9.85 -23.92
CA GLY A 352 17.70 -11.17 -23.26
C GLY A 352 16.58 -11.36 -22.24
N TYR A 353 16.19 -10.31 -21.49
CA TYR A 353 15.28 -10.43 -20.36
C TYR A 353 13.93 -9.72 -20.52
N CYS A 354 13.83 -8.70 -21.37
CA CYS A 354 12.68 -7.79 -21.41
C CYS A 354 11.92 -7.83 -22.74
N ALA A 355 12.66 -7.94 -23.85
CA ALA A 355 12.10 -7.78 -25.21
C ALA A 355 11.07 -8.84 -25.60
N SER A 356 11.06 -10.02 -24.97
CA SER A 356 10.05 -11.05 -25.21
C SER A 356 8.63 -10.61 -24.83
N CYS A 357 8.50 -9.75 -23.82
CA CYS A 357 7.21 -9.26 -23.32
C CYS A 357 6.95 -7.81 -23.71
N HIS A 358 7.96 -6.94 -23.56
CA HIS A 358 7.85 -5.52 -23.90
C HIS A 358 8.07 -5.21 -25.39
N GLN A 359 8.34 -6.24 -26.18
CA GLN A 359 8.78 -6.17 -27.57
C GLN A 359 10.16 -5.50 -27.72
N ALA A 360 10.87 -5.90 -28.76
CA ALA A 360 12.16 -5.35 -29.14
C ALA A 360 12.14 -3.85 -29.46
N ASN A 361 10.96 -3.28 -29.73
CA ASN A 361 10.76 -1.86 -29.99
C ASN A 361 10.17 -1.09 -28.81
N GLY A 362 9.91 -1.76 -27.68
CA GLY A 362 9.33 -1.15 -26.48
C GLY A 362 7.82 -0.90 -26.53
N ASN A 363 7.07 -1.37 -27.54
CA ASN A 363 5.63 -1.09 -27.66
C ASN A 363 4.74 -1.83 -26.64
N GLY A 364 5.28 -2.79 -25.90
CA GLY A 364 4.49 -3.65 -25.03
C GLY A 364 3.66 -4.67 -25.80
N SER A 365 2.82 -5.44 -25.11
CA SER A 365 1.96 -6.41 -25.78
C SER A 365 0.75 -5.73 -26.46
N PRO A 366 0.14 -6.33 -27.51
CA PRO A 366 -1.08 -5.77 -28.12
C PRO A 366 -2.23 -5.64 -27.13
N SER A 367 -2.32 -6.57 -26.17
CA SER A 367 -3.27 -6.51 -25.05
C SER A 367 -2.93 -5.44 -24.02
N GLN A 368 -1.77 -4.79 -24.14
CA GLN A 368 -1.16 -3.88 -23.16
C GLN A 368 -1.05 -4.52 -21.76
N ALA A 369 -1.10 -5.84 -21.63
CA ALA A 369 -0.77 -6.53 -20.38
C ALA A 369 0.67 -6.21 -19.95
N TYR A 370 1.58 -6.15 -20.93
CA TYR A 370 2.88 -5.52 -20.76
C TYR A 370 2.81 -4.13 -21.39
N PRO A 371 3.04 -3.04 -20.62
CA PRO A 371 2.90 -1.69 -21.13
C PRO A 371 3.90 -1.38 -22.24
N SER A 372 3.50 -0.44 -23.09
CA SER A 372 4.44 0.39 -23.83
C SER A 372 5.42 1.04 -22.85
N LEU A 373 6.71 0.95 -23.17
CA LEU A 373 7.78 1.62 -22.45
C LEU A 373 7.96 3.06 -22.93
N SER A 374 7.48 3.39 -24.13
CA SER A 374 7.34 4.78 -24.59
C SER A 374 6.00 5.37 -24.18
N ASN A 375 5.96 6.69 -24.03
CA ASN A 375 4.81 7.42 -23.53
C ASN A 375 4.31 6.86 -22.20
N ASN A 376 5.24 6.59 -21.28
CA ASN A 376 4.94 5.97 -20.01
C ASN A 376 5.54 6.80 -18.88
N THR A 377 4.74 7.18 -17.89
CA THR A 377 5.22 8.03 -16.79
C THR A 377 6.26 7.33 -15.91
N ALA A 378 6.29 5.99 -15.87
CA ALA A 378 7.32 5.24 -15.16
C ALA A 378 8.71 5.34 -15.82
N THR A 379 8.77 5.53 -17.14
CA THR A 379 10.03 5.67 -17.91
C THR A 379 10.33 7.13 -18.28
N GLY A 380 9.35 8.02 -18.18
CA GLY A 380 9.52 9.44 -18.52
C GLY A 380 9.69 10.39 -17.33
N SER A 381 9.41 9.96 -16.10
CA SER A 381 9.58 10.81 -14.91
C SER A 381 11.06 11.07 -14.61
N LEU A 382 11.36 12.22 -14.01
CA LEU A 382 12.69 12.54 -13.47
C LEU A 382 13.11 11.63 -12.32
N ASN A 383 12.17 11.02 -11.60
CA ASN A 383 12.47 10.07 -10.53
C ASN A 383 12.42 8.62 -11.08
N PRO A 384 13.56 7.93 -11.19
CA PRO A 384 13.62 6.58 -11.77
C PRO A 384 13.14 5.47 -10.82
N SER A 385 12.73 5.79 -9.59
CA SER A 385 12.36 4.80 -8.57
C SER A 385 11.33 3.79 -9.07
N ASN A 386 10.30 4.24 -9.79
CA ASN A 386 9.25 3.33 -10.28
C ASN A 386 9.77 2.37 -11.36
N LEU A 387 10.68 2.82 -12.23
CA LEU A 387 11.33 1.95 -13.22
C LEU A 387 12.21 0.90 -12.52
N ILE A 388 13.05 1.34 -11.58
CA ILE A 388 13.94 0.46 -10.82
C ILE A 388 13.12 -0.56 -10.02
N ALA A 389 12.08 -0.10 -9.31
CA ALA A 389 11.23 -0.95 -8.49
C ALA A 389 10.43 -1.96 -9.33
N ALA A 390 9.91 -1.56 -10.50
CA ALA A 390 9.25 -2.50 -11.40
C ALA A 390 10.19 -3.61 -11.88
N ILE A 391 11.47 -3.31 -12.15
CA ILE A 391 12.46 -4.33 -12.51
C ILE A 391 12.78 -5.23 -11.31
N LEU A 392 13.05 -4.64 -10.14
CA LEU A 392 13.46 -5.39 -8.95
C LEU A 392 12.37 -6.29 -8.38
N TYR A 393 11.15 -5.74 -8.24
CA TYR A 393 10.05 -6.41 -7.55
C TYR A 393 9.03 -7.03 -8.51
N GLY A 394 9.12 -6.72 -9.80
CA GLY A 394 8.13 -7.16 -10.78
C GLY A 394 6.81 -6.41 -10.62
N VAL A 395 5.80 -6.92 -11.32
CA VAL A 395 4.41 -6.43 -11.23
C VAL A 395 3.51 -7.65 -11.22
N ASP A 396 2.77 -7.86 -10.13
CA ASP A 396 1.75 -8.89 -10.01
C ASP A 396 0.45 -8.23 -9.57
N ARG A 397 -0.60 -8.35 -10.37
CA ARG A 397 -1.88 -7.69 -10.09
C ARG A 397 -3.07 -8.37 -10.75
N ASP A 398 -4.19 -8.34 -10.04
CA ASP A 398 -5.51 -8.74 -10.51
C ASP A 398 -6.46 -7.55 -10.54
N ALA A 399 -6.67 -6.98 -11.73
CA ALA A 399 -7.55 -5.82 -11.88
C ALA A 399 -8.35 -5.87 -13.18
N GLY A 400 -9.63 -5.49 -13.12
CA GLY A 400 -10.49 -5.47 -14.30
C GLY A 400 -10.71 -6.86 -14.92
N GLY A 401 -10.68 -7.91 -14.09
CA GLY A 401 -10.83 -9.30 -14.54
C GLY A 401 -9.65 -9.84 -15.35
N GLN A 402 -8.47 -9.22 -15.24
CA GLN A 402 -7.23 -9.65 -15.89
C GLN A 402 -6.12 -9.78 -14.85
N HIS A 403 -5.41 -10.90 -14.90
CA HIS A 403 -4.18 -11.12 -14.17
C HIS A 403 -2.99 -10.69 -15.03
N VAL A 404 -2.11 -9.87 -14.49
CA VAL A 404 -0.88 -9.40 -15.16
C VAL A 404 0.31 -9.71 -14.28
N LEU A 405 1.27 -10.43 -14.84
CA LEU A 405 2.51 -10.80 -14.17
C LEU A 405 3.73 -10.39 -15.00
N MET A 406 4.54 -9.50 -14.45
CA MET A 406 5.93 -9.28 -14.81
C MET A 406 6.80 -9.85 -13.69
N PRO A 407 7.70 -10.83 -13.97
CA PRO A 407 8.53 -11.42 -12.94
C PRO A 407 9.44 -10.38 -12.29
N SER A 408 9.79 -10.61 -11.02
CA SER A 408 10.83 -9.87 -10.33
C SER A 408 12.21 -10.26 -10.85
N PHE A 409 13.16 -9.32 -10.87
CA PHE A 409 14.58 -9.56 -11.17
C PHE A 409 15.48 -9.25 -9.97
N GLY A 410 14.88 -9.09 -8.79
CA GLY A 410 15.56 -8.98 -7.49
C GLY A 410 16.23 -10.28 -7.03
N GLU A 411 16.71 -10.28 -5.79
CA GLU A 411 17.45 -11.44 -5.21
C GLU A 411 16.62 -12.72 -5.19
N ASP A 412 15.32 -12.61 -4.89
CA ASP A 412 14.38 -13.73 -4.81
C ASP A 412 13.73 -14.09 -6.15
N SER A 413 14.28 -13.60 -7.26
CA SER A 413 13.74 -13.88 -8.60
C SER A 413 13.79 -15.38 -8.93
N TYR A 414 12.65 -15.93 -9.34
CA TYR A 414 12.56 -17.31 -9.85
C TYR A 414 13.00 -17.45 -11.32
N VAL A 415 13.21 -16.34 -12.04
CA VAL A 415 13.69 -16.34 -13.43
C VAL A 415 15.20 -16.14 -13.50
N GLN A 416 15.68 -14.97 -13.08
CA GLN A 416 17.09 -14.61 -13.06
C GLN A 416 17.28 -13.40 -12.14
N PRO A 417 17.96 -13.59 -10.99
CA PRO A 417 18.42 -12.47 -10.20
C PRO A 417 19.43 -11.64 -10.99
N LEU A 418 19.16 -10.35 -11.13
CA LEU A 418 20.08 -9.37 -11.71
C LEU A 418 20.83 -8.64 -10.61
N LYS A 419 22.06 -8.22 -10.90
CA LYS A 419 22.86 -7.35 -10.02
C LYS A 419 22.52 -5.88 -10.22
N ASP A 420 22.98 -5.02 -9.31
CA ASP A 420 22.71 -3.59 -9.35
C ASP A 420 23.23 -2.89 -10.61
N ASP A 421 24.43 -3.27 -11.06
CA ASP A 421 25.02 -2.80 -12.31
C ASP A 421 24.21 -3.23 -13.54
N GLN A 422 23.69 -4.45 -13.54
CA GLN A 422 22.84 -4.96 -14.63
C GLN A 422 21.48 -4.26 -14.66
N VAL A 423 20.83 -4.06 -13.51
CA VAL A 423 19.57 -3.32 -13.43
C VAL A 423 19.76 -1.87 -13.85
N ALA A 424 20.82 -1.20 -13.39
CA ALA A 424 21.16 0.15 -13.80
C ALA A 424 21.42 0.23 -15.32
N ALA A 425 22.13 -0.75 -15.89
CA ALA A 425 22.38 -0.80 -17.33
C ALA A 425 21.08 -0.96 -18.14
N ILE A 426 20.17 -1.85 -17.72
CA ILE A 426 18.84 -2.01 -18.35
C ILE A 426 18.03 -0.71 -18.22
N ALA A 427 17.96 -0.13 -17.03
CA ALA A 427 17.20 1.09 -16.78
C ALA A 427 17.70 2.24 -17.65
N ASN A 428 19.01 2.46 -17.73
CA ASN A 428 19.61 3.48 -18.60
C ASN A 428 19.32 3.23 -20.09
N TYR A 429 19.35 1.97 -20.53
CA TYR A 429 18.96 1.65 -21.90
C TYR A 429 17.48 1.96 -22.17
N VAL A 430 16.59 1.59 -21.25
CA VAL A 430 15.15 1.89 -21.34
C VAL A 430 14.89 3.39 -21.36
N LEU A 431 15.54 4.15 -20.48
CA LEU A 431 15.42 5.61 -20.42
C LEU A 431 15.93 6.27 -21.71
N ALA A 432 17.08 5.85 -22.21
CA ALA A 432 17.67 6.42 -23.42
C ALA A 432 16.85 6.13 -24.70
N GLN A 433 16.26 4.93 -24.82
CA GLN A 433 15.53 4.53 -26.03
C GLN A 433 14.04 4.85 -25.97
N TYR A 434 13.41 4.60 -24.83
CA TYR A 434 11.96 4.59 -24.68
C TYR A 434 11.45 5.62 -23.67
N GLY A 435 12.32 6.29 -22.91
CA GLY A 435 11.90 7.15 -21.80
C GLY A 435 12.53 8.53 -21.85
N ASN A 436 12.79 9.07 -20.66
CA ASN A 436 13.49 10.34 -20.48
C ASN A 436 15.00 10.12 -20.48
N ALA A 437 15.65 10.41 -21.61
CA ALA A 437 17.09 10.23 -21.80
C ALA A 437 17.97 11.16 -20.94
N ASN A 438 17.40 12.16 -20.25
CA ASN A 438 18.15 13.03 -19.34
C ASN A 438 18.32 12.42 -17.94
N VAL A 439 17.61 11.33 -17.64
CA VAL A 439 17.71 10.63 -16.36
C VAL A 439 18.77 9.53 -16.46
N THR A 440 19.62 9.43 -15.45
CA THR A 440 20.62 8.37 -15.33
C THR A 440 20.39 7.60 -14.04
N VAL A 441 20.45 6.28 -14.12
CA VAL A 441 20.38 5.36 -12.98
C VAL A 441 21.77 4.82 -12.69
N THR A 442 22.18 4.91 -11.44
CA THR A 442 23.44 4.33 -10.94
C THR A 442 23.18 3.01 -10.22
N PRO A 443 24.21 2.15 -10.04
CA PRO A 443 24.09 0.97 -9.19
C PRO A 443 23.68 1.32 -7.75
N ASP A 444 24.11 2.48 -7.23
CA ASP A 444 23.75 2.93 -5.89
C ASP A 444 22.25 3.24 -5.78
N ASP A 445 21.62 3.80 -6.82
CA ASP A 445 20.16 4.02 -6.85
C ASP A 445 19.40 2.68 -6.76
N VAL A 446 19.91 1.64 -7.43
CA VAL A 446 19.37 0.29 -7.36
C VAL A 446 19.56 -0.32 -5.97
N ALA A 447 20.74 -0.16 -5.37
CA ALA A 447 21.02 -0.62 -4.03
C ALA A 447 20.11 0.05 -2.99
N VAL A 448 19.85 1.35 -3.14
CA VAL A 448 18.88 2.09 -2.32
C VAL A 448 17.48 1.49 -2.47
N ALA A 449 17.03 1.26 -3.71
CA ALA A 449 15.74 0.64 -3.96
C ALA A 449 15.65 -0.75 -3.30
N ARG A 450 16.64 -1.63 -3.48
CA ARG A 450 16.70 -2.96 -2.84
C ARG A 450 16.60 -2.89 -1.32
N SER A 451 17.23 -1.90 -0.71
CA SER A 451 17.18 -1.69 0.74
C SER A 451 15.83 -1.15 1.26
N GLY A 452 14.82 -1.01 0.38
CA GLY A 452 13.51 -0.49 0.72
C GLY A 452 13.40 1.03 0.60
N GLY A 453 14.28 1.67 -0.18
CA GLY A 453 14.26 3.11 -0.46
C GLY A 453 15.11 3.97 0.47
N PRO A 454 15.10 5.30 0.25
CA PRO A 454 15.92 6.22 1.01
C PRO A 454 15.50 6.27 2.48
N VAL A 455 16.50 6.17 3.37
CA VAL A 455 16.28 6.20 4.82
C VAL A 455 15.89 7.61 5.28
N PRO A 456 14.74 7.82 5.97
CA PRO A 456 14.31 9.12 6.45
C PRO A 456 15.24 9.71 7.52
N LEU A 457 15.21 11.04 7.67
CA LEU A 457 15.99 11.76 8.68
C LEU A 457 15.75 11.22 10.09
N LEU A 458 14.50 10.88 10.43
CA LEU A 458 14.13 10.35 11.74
C LEU A 458 14.90 9.07 12.10
N VAL A 459 15.07 8.17 11.12
CA VAL A 459 15.80 6.91 11.29
C VAL A 459 17.31 7.16 11.32
N ARG A 460 17.83 8.05 10.46
CA ARG A 460 19.24 8.46 10.49
C ARG A 460 19.65 9.10 11.82
N ALA A 461 18.73 9.82 12.47
CA ALA A 461 18.95 10.46 13.77
C ALA A 461 18.87 9.49 14.97
N ARG A 462 18.47 8.23 14.76
CA ARG A 462 18.32 7.23 15.84
C ARG A 462 19.56 7.13 16.74
N PRO A 463 20.82 7.05 16.25
CA PRO A 463 21.99 6.98 17.13
C PRO A 463 22.11 8.16 18.10
N LEU A 464 21.72 9.37 17.66
CA LEU A 464 21.70 10.57 18.51
C LEU A 464 20.61 10.47 19.59
N MET A 465 19.45 9.91 19.25
CA MET A 465 18.36 9.67 20.22
C MET A 465 18.77 8.68 21.31
N LEU A 466 19.59 7.67 20.97
CA LEU A 466 20.14 6.72 21.95
C LEU A 466 21.13 7.39 22.92
N ALA A 467 21.91 8.36 22.42
CA ALA A 467 22.91 9.07 23.21
C ALA A 467 22.31 10.16 24.11
N ALA A 468 21.19 10.78 23.72
CA ALA A 468 20.62 11.94 24.42
C ALA A 468 20.29 11.67 25.91
N PRO A 469 19.65 10.56 26.31
CA PRO A 469 19.42 10.25 27.73
C PRO A 469 20.73 10.09 28.51
N VAL A 470 21.75 9.47 27.89
CA VAL A 470 23.07 9.28 28.50
C VAL A 470 23.74 10.63 28.72
N VAL A 471 23.70 11.52 27.73
CA VAL A 471 24.25 12.88 27.84
C VAL A 471 23.52 13.68 28.93
N VAL A 472 22.19 13.60 29.00
CA VAL A 472 21.39 14.28 30.04
C VAL A 472 21.74 13.75 31.44
N VAL A 473 21.87 12.43 31.60
CA VAL A 473 22.30 11.82 32.87
C VAL A 473 23.72 12.26 33.22
N LEU A 474 24.66 12.25 32.28
CA LEU A 474 26.03 12.70 32.51
C LEU A 474 26.09 14.18 32.89
N LEU A 475 25.30 15.05 32.24
CA LEU A 475 25.17 16.47 32.59
C LEU A 475 24.54 16.63 33.99
N GLY A 476 23.53 15.84 34.32
CA GLY A 476 22.91 15.81 35.65
C GLY A 476 23.89 15.38 36.74
N VAL A 477 24.65 14.31 36.51
CA VAL A 477 25.71 13.83 37.40
C VAL A 477 26.82 14.87 37.54
N PHE A 478 27.25 15.48 36.43
CA PHE A 478 28.26 16.54 36.44
C PHE A 478 27.80 17.75 37.24
N ALA A 479 26.56 18.23 37.02
CA ALA A 479 25.96 19.31 37.78
C ALA A 479 25.84 18.95 39.27
N PHE A 480 25.46 17.72 39.60
CA PHE A 480 25.41 17.22 40.98
C PHE A 480 26.80 17.21 41.64
N VAL A 481 27.83 16.72 40.94
CA VAL A 481 29.21 16.70 41.43
C VAL A 481 29.73 18.13 41.63
N LEU A 482 29.48 19.04 40.70
CA LEU A 482 29.84 20.45 40.85
C LEU A 482 29.15 21.10 42.05
N ARG A 483 27.85 20.83 42.24
CA ARG A 483 27.09 21.34 43.40
C ARG A 483 27.66 20.79 44.71
N ARG A 484 28.01 19.51 44.77
CA ARG A 484 28.64 18.88 45.95
C ARG A 484 30.04 19.42 46.22
N ARG A 485 30.84 19.68 45.18
CA ARG A 485 32.18 20.30 45.29
C ARG A 485 32.09 21.74 45.78
N ARG A 486 31.13 22.53 45.29
CA ARG A 486 30.86 23.89 45.79
C ARG A 486 30.47 23.86 47.26
N ALA A 487 29.52 23.02 47.65
CA ALA A 487 29.09 22.88 49.05
C ALA A 487 30.25 22.49 49.99
N ARG A 488 31.14 21.56 49.57
CA ARG A 488 32.34 21.19 50.35
C ARG A 488 33.34 22.34 50.46
N ARG A 489 33.50 23.17 49.42
CA ARG A 489 34.35 24.37 49.48
C ARG A 489 33.80 25.42 50.43
N THR A 490 32.48 25.63 50.47
CA THR A 490 31.86 26.57 51.44
C THR A 490 32.05 26.10 52.87
N VAL A 491 31.86 24.81 53.15
CA VAL A 491 32.11 24.24 54.50
C VAL A 491 33.59 24.35 54.88
N ARG A 492 34.51 24.05 53.94
CA ARG A 492 35.95 24.17 54.20
C ARG A 492 36.39 25.62 54.40
N SER A 493 35.82 26.57 53.64
CA SER A 493 36.08 28.00 53.81
C SER A 493 35.56 28.52 55.15
N ALA A 494 34.39 28.04 55.60
CA ALA A 494 33.82 28.37 56.92
C ALA A 494 34.66 27.80 58.08
N MET A 495 35.26 26.62 57.89
CA MET A 495 36.19 26.02 58.86
C MET A 495 37.55 26.71 58.89
N THR A 496 38.04 27.27 57.77
CA THR A 496 39.31 28.01 57.74
C THR A 496 39.18 29.48 58.16
N SER A 497 37.96 30.02 58.22
CA SER A 497 37.68 31.36 58.78
C SER A 497 37.33 31.31 60.28
N GLY A 498 37.31 30.12 60.88
CA GLY A 498 37.17 29.95 62.33
C GLY A 498 38.55 29.90 63.00
N GLU A 499 38.81 30.92 63.81
CA GLU A 499 40.00 31.23 64.64
C GLU A 499 41.12 32.04 63.97
N VAL A 500 41.16 33.35 64.26
CA VAL A 500 41.92 33.94 65.39
C VAL A 500 41.42 35.39 65.59
N GLY A 501 40.98 35.74 66.81
CA GLY A 501 40.76 37.13 67.25
C GLY A 501 39.35 37.44 67.71
#